data_AF-A0A0F2RFX8-F1
#
_entry.id   AF-A0A0F2RFX8-F1
#
_cell.length_a   1.000
_cell.length_b   1.000
_cell.length_c   1.000
_cell.angle_alpha   90.00
_cell.angle_beta   90.00
_cell.angle_gamma   90.00
#
_symmetry.space_group_name_H-M   'P 1'
#
loop_
_entity.id
_entity.type
_entity.pdbx_description
1 polymer ?
#
loop_
_entity_poly.entity_id
_entity_poly.type
_entity_poly.pdbx_seq_one_letter_code
_entity_poly.pdbx_strand_id
1 'polypeptide(L)'
;MISLVAACLIALPAAAEPVRAVASFSILGDMVERIGGDRVEVTTLVGPNGDGHVYQPTPADARTLAGAELLVVNGLGFEGWMDRLIASAGYAGPVVVAARDVVPRRMEGSATTVDPHAWQSLGNARAYARTIAAGLTDTDPAGAAVYAANL
;
A
#
# COMPACT_ATOMS: atom_id res chain seq x y z
N MET A 1 45.47 -42.90 2.52
CA MET A 1 44.29 -42.29 1.85
C MET A 1 43.72 -41.26 2.81
N ILE A 2 43.88 -39.98 2.53
CA ILE A 2 43.32 -38.89 3.37
C ILE A 2 41.96 -38.55 2.76
N SER A 3 40.89 -38.85 3.49
CA SER A 3 39.51 -38.53 3.08
C SER A 3 39.21 -37.09 3.47
N LEU A 4 39.04 -36.23 2.48
CA LEU A 4 38.68 -34.82 2.66
C LEU A 4 37.15 -34.74 2.78
N VAL A 5 36.64 -34.58 4.02
CA VAL A 5 35.22 -34.31 4.24
C VAL A 5 34.96 -32.85 3.89
N ALA A 6 34.38 -32.61 2.72
CA ALA A 6 33.92 -31.29 2.31
C ALA A 6 32.66 -30.94 3.13
N ALA A 7 32.82 -30.08 4.14
CA ALA A 7 31.70 -29.50 4.87
C ALA A 7 30.96 -28.53 3.95
N CYS A 8 29.82 -28.95 3.43
CA CYS A 8 28.91 -28.10 2.68
C CYS A 8 28.20 -27.17 3.68
N LEU A 9 28.62 -25.91 3.77
CA LEU A 9 27.85 -24.89 4.48
C LEU A 9 26.55 -24.65 3.71
N ILE A 10 25.44 -25.12 4.25
CA ILE A 10 24.10 -24.75 3.77
C ILE A 10 23.85 -23.32 4.25
N ALA A 11 23.99 -22.35 3.36
CA ALA A 11 23.55 -20.98 3.61
C ALA A 11 22.01 -20.98 3.65
N LEU A 12 21.42 -20.78 4.83
CA LEU A 12 19.99 -20.52 4.94
C LEU A 12 19.68 -19.19 4.24
N PRO A 13 18.61 -19.09 3.45
CA PRO A 13 18.22 -17.83 2.85
C PRO A 13 17.91 -16.84 3.99
N ALA A 14 18.57 -15.68 3.96
CA ALA A 14 18.21 -14.58 4.85
C ALA A 14 16.75 -14.21 4.56
N ALA A 15 15.93 -14.13 5.62
CA ALA A 15 14.58 -13.61 5.49
C ALA A 15 14.68 -12.17 4.98
N ALA A 16 14.03 -11.88 3.85
CA ALA A 16 13.95 -10.51 3.34
C ALA A 16 13.23 -9.63 4.37
N GLU A 17 13.73 -8.41 4.58
CA GLU A 17 13.03 -7.45 5.44
C GLU A 17 11.64 -7.14 4.86
N PRO A 18 10.61 -6.96 5.70
CA PRO A 18 9.28 -6.57 5.23
C PRO A 18 9.31 -5.22 4.50
N VAL A 19 8.50 -5.11 3.45
CA VAL A 19 8.29 -3.84 2.73
C VAL A 19 7.61 -2.85 3.68
N ARG A 20 8.26 -1.71 3.94
CA ARG A 20 7.65 -0.62 4.71
C ARG A 20 6.60 0.10 3.87
N ALA A 21 5.34 -0.30 4.02
CA ALA A 21 4.22 0.26 3.28
C ALA A 21 3.49 1.31 4.12
N VAL A 22 3.17 2.45 3.49
CA VAL A 22 2.29 3.47 4.08
C VAL A 22 0.95 3.42 3.38
N ALA A 23 -0.13 3.27 4.14
CA ALA A 23 -1.50 3.39 3.66
C ALA A 23 -2.11 4.72 4.12
N SER A 24 -2.84 5.38 3.23
CA SER A 24 -3.43 6.68 3.56
C SER A 24 -4.47 6.61 4.69
N PHE A 25 -5.26 5.54 4.76
CA PHE A 25 -6.25 5.34 5.82
C PHE A 25 -6.51 3.86 6.14
N SER A 26 -7.15 3.62 7.28
CA SER A 26 -7.29 2.29 7.90
C SER A 26 -7.83 1.17 7.00
N ILE A 27 -8.77 1.45 6.09
CA ILE A 27 -9.31 0.41 5.19
C ILE A 27 -8.25 -0.06 4.20
N LEU A 28 -7.47 0.87 3.63
CA LEU A 28 -6.35 0.49 2.77
C LEU A 28 -5.24 -0.19 3.59
N GLY A 29 -5.03 0.25 4.83
CA GLY A 29 -4.11 -0.41 5.77
C GLY A 29 -4.43 -1.90 5.92
N ASP A 30 -5.68 -2.24 6.28
CA ASP A 30 -6.12 -3.65 6.41
C ASP A 30 -5.97 -4.41 5.09
N MET A 31 -6.34 -3.83 3.95
CA MET A 31 -6.15 -4.50 2.65
C MET A 31 -4.67 -4.82 2.38
N VAL A 32 -3.75 -3.88 2.63
CA VAL A 32 -2.31 -4.08 2.43
C VAL A 32 -1.78 -5.15 3.39
N GLU A 33 -2.15 -5.11 4.67
CA GLU A 33 -1.75 -6.11 5.67
C GLU A 33 -2.23 -7.52 5.28
N ARG A 34 -3.49 -7.65 4.87
CA ARG A 34 -4.09 -8.94 4.47
C ARG A 34 -3.41 -9.55 3.26
N ILE A 35 -3.12 -8.73 2.26
CA ILE A 35 -2.49 -9.19 1.02
C ILE A 35 -1.00 -9.46 1.25
N GLY A 36 -0.32 -8.57 1.97
CA GLY A 36 1.12 -8.63 2.17
C GLY A 36 1.58 -9.68 3.19
N GLY A 37 0.77 -9.95 4.22
CA GLY A 37 1.13 -10.84 5.32
C GLY A 37 2.44 -10.41 6.00
N ASP A 38 3.27 -11.36 6.39
CA ASP A 38 4.56 -11.10 7.06
C ASP A 38 5.61 -10.40 6.17
N ARG A 39 5.30 -10.16 4.89
CA ARG A 39 6.20 -9.48 3.94
C ARG A 39 6.03 -7.96 3.92
N VAL A 40 5.06 -7.43 4.67
CA VAL A 40 4.83 -5.99 4.76
C VAL A 40 4.84 -5.54 6.21
N GLU A 41 5.37 -4.35 6.45
CA GLU A 41 5.17 -3.60 7.66
C GLU A 41 4.32 -2.38 7.29
N VAL A 42 3.07 -2.34 7.75
CA VAL A 42 2.11 -1.31 7.34
C VAL A 42 2.00 -0.21 8.38
N THR A 43 2.18 1.03 7.96
CA THR A 43 1.81 2.21 8.75
C THR A 43 0.62 2.92 8.11
N THR A 44 -0.41 3.20 8.89
CA THR A 44 -1.58 3.94 8.43
C THR A 44 -1.51 5.40 8.89
N LEU A 45 -1.71 6.36 7.99
CA LEU A 45 -1.72 7.80 8.33
C LEU A 45 -3.01 8.21 9.05
N VAL A 46 -4.17 7.95 8.43
CA VAL A 46 -5.47 8.18 9.05
C VAL A 46 -5.97 6.90 9.72
N GLY A 47 -5.73 6.82 11.03
CA GLY A 47 -6.09 5.66 11.84
C GLY A 47 -7.61 5.40 11.94
N PRO A 48 -8.00 4.33 12.67
CA PRO A 48 -9.40 3.99 12.88
C PRO A 48 -10.21 5.17 13.43
N ASN A 49 -11.44 5.33 12.93
CA ASN A 49 -12.36 6.43 13.26
C ASN A 49 -11.88 7.84 12.86
N GLY A 50 -10.75 7.97 12.16
CA GLY A 50 -10.29 9.23 11.57
C GLY A 50 -11.02 9.56 10.27
N ASP A 51 -11.20 10.85 10.00
CA ASP A 51 -11.78 11.34 8.74
C ASP A 51 -10.68 11.63 7.71
N GLY A 52 -10.67 10.85 6.63
CA GLY A 52 -9.68 10.96 5.55
C GLY A 52 -9.79 12.23 4.71
N HIS A 53 -10.95 12.90 4.67
CA HIS A 53 -11.14 14.12 3.87
C HIS A 53 -10.52 15.34 4.52
N VAL A 54 -10.67 15.47 5.84
CA VAL A 54 -10.27 16.66 6.60
C VAL A 54 -8.99 16.48 7.43
N TYR A 55 -8.33 15.34 7.26
CA TYR A 55 -7.09 15.05 7.96
C TYR A 55 -6.01 16.10 7.68
N GLN A 56 -5.22 16.42 8.71
CA GLN A 56 -4.11 17.35 8.65
C GLN A 56 -2.82 16.60 8.97
N PRO A 57 -2.01 16.28 7.94
CA PRO A 57 -0.75 15.58 8.15
C PRO A 57 0.19 16.32 9.10
N THR A 58 0.82 15.56 9.97
CA THR A 58 1.80 16.02 10.94
C THR A 58 3.22 15.93 10.36
N PRO A 59 4.21 16.60 10.99
CA PRO A 59 5.61 16.37 10.65
C PRO A 59 6.08 14.93 10.86
N ALA A 60 5.42 14.16 11.74
CA ALA A 60 5.71 12.74 11.91
C ALA A 60 5.29 11.94 10.68
N ASP A 61 4.12 12.23 10.11
CA ASP A 61 3.64 11.59 8.88
C ASP A 61 4.57 11.83 7.70
N ALA A 62 5.13 13.03 7.58
CA ALA A 62 6.12 13.33 6.55
C ALA A 62 7.39 12.47 6.71
N ARG A 63 7.87 12.25 7.95
CA ARG A 63 9.02 11.37 8.22
C ARG A 63 8.69 9.90 7.94
N THR A 64 7.51 9.45 8.34
CA THR A 64 7.01 8.11 8.05
C THR A 64 6.97 7.87 6.55
N LEU A 65 6.37 8.79 5.79
CA LEU A 65 6.27 8.67 4.34
C LEU A 65 7.64 8.73 3.65
N ALA A 66 8.56 9.58 4.12
CA ALA A 66 9.91 9.68 3.56
C ALA A 66 10.70 8.36 3.64
N GLY A 67 10.43 7.52 4.64
CA GLY A 67 11.06 6.21 4.83
C GLY A 67 10.32 5.03 4.20
N ALA A 68 9.17 5.27 3.57
CA ALA A 68 8.34 4.22 2.99
C ALA A 68 8.95 3.67 1.69
N GLU A 69 8.69 2.40 1.41
CA GLU A 69 9.02 1.76 0.13
C GLU A 69 7.82 1.75 -0.82
N LEU A 70 6.59 1.83 -0.27
CA LEU A 70 5.36 1.87 -1.03
C LEU A 70 4.35 2.79 -0.35
N LEU A 71 3.72 3.70 -1.10
CA LEU A 71 2.57 4.46 -0.65
C LEU A 71 1.31 3.93 -1.35
N VAL A 72 0.26 3.64 -0.57
CA VAL A 72 -1.05 3.24 -1.07
C VAL A 72 -2.09 4.31 -0.74
N VAL A 73 -2.74 4.84 -1.77
CA VAL A 73 -3.78 5.88 -1.69
C VAL A 73 -5.07 5.40 -2.35
N ASN A 74 -6.19 5.99 -1.97
CA ASN A 74 -7.49 5.68 -2.59
C ASN A 74 -7.53 6.18 -4.03
N GLY A 75 -7.14 7.44 -4.23
CA GLY A 75 -7.43 8.18 -5.46
C GLY A 75 -8.83 8.77 -5.45
N LEU A 76 -9.33 9.11 -6.64
CA LEU A 76 -10.63 9.77 -6.84
C LEU A 76 -10.79 11.11 -6.08
N GLY A 77 -9.68 11.72 -5.65
CA GLY A 77 -9.67 12.96 -4.89
C GLY A 77 -10.02 12.80 -3.40
N PHE A 78 -9.98 11.58 -2.84
CA PHE A 78 -10.27 11.35 -1.42
C PHE A 78 -9.29 12.07 -0.50
N GLU A 79 -7.99 11.89 -0.72
CA GLU A 79 -6.94 12.49 0.10
C GLU A 79 -6.48 13.85 -0.45
N GLY A 80 -7.30 14.89 -0.32
CA GLY A 80 -6.99 16.24 -0.83
C GLY A 80 -5.70 16.88 -0.28
N TRP A 81 -5.10 16.28 0.76
CA TRP A 81 -3.85 16.70 1.40
C TRP A 81 -2.62 15.90 0.95
N MET A 82 -2.79 14.79 0.22
CA MET A 82 -1.71 13.83 -0.03
C MET A 82 -0.57 14.40 -0.88
N ASP A 83 -0.88 15.13 -1.95
CA ASP A 83 0.15 15.70 -2.83
C ASP A 83 1.09 16.66 -2.08
N ARG A 84 0.55 17.44 -1.14
CA ARG A 84 1.35 18.33 -0.29
C ARG A 84 2.23 17.53 0.68
N LEU A 85 1.72 16.43 1.23
CA LEU A 85 2.49 15.56 2.10
C LEU A 85 3.63 14.88 1.34
N ILE A 86 3.37 14.33 0.16
CA ILE A 86 4.39 13.72 -0.72
C ILE A 86 5.51 14.73 -1.01
N ALA A 87 5.14 15.95 -1.42
CA ALA A 87 6.11 17.01 -1.69
C ALA A 87 6.92 17.40 -0.45
N SER A 88 6.26 17.55 0.71
CA SER A 88 6.92 17.93 1.97
C SER A 88 7.82 16.82 2.52
N ALA A 89 7.48 15.55 2.29
CA ALA A 89 8.27 14.41 2.69
C ALA A 89 9.48 14.17 1.79
N GLY A 90 9.48 14.75 0.57
CA GLY A 90 10.47 14.42 -0.46
C GLY A 90 10.34 12.97 -0.94
N TYR A 91 9.15 12.39 -0.83
CA TYR A 91 8.90 11.01 -1.22
C TYR A 91 8.92 10.85 -2.74
N ALA A 92 9.75 9.94 -3.22
CA ALA A 92 9.93 9.63 -4.65
C ALA A 92 9.67 8.14 -4.98
N GLY A 93 9.13 7.39 -4.02
CA GLY A 93 8.80 5.98 -4.19
C GLY A 93 7.49 5.75 -4.95
N PRO A 94 7.14 4.48 -5.20
CA PRO A 94 5.91 4.12 -5.91
C PRO A 94 4.64 4.50 -5.15
N VAL A 95 3.68 5.07 -5.88
CA VAL A 95 2.34 5.39 -5.38
C VAL A 95 1.30 4.51 -6.06
N VAL A 96 0.66 3.64 -5.28
CA VAL A 96 -0.44 2.79 -5.73
C VAL A 96 -1.75 3.52 -5.49
N VAL A 97 -2.46 3.80 -6.59
CA VAL A 97 -3.83 4.33 -6.55
C VAL A 97 -4.81 3.15 -6.56
N ALA A 98 -5.35 2.79 -5.40
CA ALA A 98 -6.15 1.57 -5.23
C ALA A 98 -7.41 1.56 -6.11
N ALA A 99 -8.03 2.72 -6.33
CA ALA A 99 -9.22 2.85 -7.18
C ALA A 99 -8.94 2.98 -8.68
N ARG A 100 -7.68 2.82 -9.14
CA ARG A 100 -7.29 3.09 -10.54
C ARG A 100 -8.18 2.38 -11.57
N ASP A 101 -8.54 1.13 -11.29
CA ASP A 101 -9.26 0.26 -12.21
C ASP A 101 -10.79 0.20 -11.90
N VAL A 102 -11.29 1.16 -11.13
CA VAL A 102 -12.71 1.27 -10.77
C VAL A 102 -13.40 2.32 -11.60
N VAL A 103 -14.63 2.03 -12.03
CA VAL A 103 -15.53 3.01 -12.64
C VAL A 103 -16.16 3.85 -11.53
N PRO A 104 -15.81 5.14 -11.38
CA PRO A 104 -16.32 5.95 -10.30
C PRO A 104 -17.79 6.29 -10.49
N ARG A 105 -18.52 6.40 -9.38
CA ARG A 105 -19.85 7.01 -9.39
C ARG A 105 -19.70 8.53 -9.48
N ARG A 106 -20.63 9.19 -10.13
CA ARG A 106 -20.70 10.66 -10.20
C ARG A 106 -21.65 11.16 -9.11
N MET A 107 -21.32 12.29 -8.52
CA MET A 107 -22.25 12.95 -7.61
C MET A 107 -23.44 13.48 -8.40
N GLU A 108 -24.64 13.31 -7.84
CA GLU A 108 -25.86 13.85 -8.44
C GLU A 108 -25.77 15.38 -8.54
N GLY A 109 -26.09 15.93 -9.72
CA GLY A 109 -25.99 17.36 -9.99
C GLY A 109 -24.59 17.88 -10.32
N SER A 110 -23.55 17.02 -10.37
CA SER A 110 -22.20 17.41 -10.82
C SER A 110 -21.72 16.58 -12.01
N ALA A 111 -21.32 17.27 -13.08
CA ALA A 111 -20.74 16.64 -14.26
C ALA A 111 -19.27 16.22 -14.05
N THR A 112 -18.59 16.75 -13.05
CA THR A 112 -17.13 16.58 -12.87
C THR A 112 -16.75 15.95 -11.54
N THR A 113 -17.61 16.01 -10.53
CA THR A 113 -17.31 15.48 -9.19
C THR A 113 -17.62 13.99 -9.12
N VAL A 114 -16.61 13.22 -8.77
CA VAL A 114 -16.70 11.77 -8.53
C VAL A 114 -16.88 11.50 -7.04
N ASP A 115 -17.62 10.44 -6.73
CA ASP A 115 -17.73 9.90 -5.37
C ASP A 115 -16.49 9.02 -5.09
N PRO A 116 -15.64 9.39 -4.11
CA PRO A 116 -14.42 8.66 -3.83
C PRO A 116 -14.62 7.38 -3.02
N HIS A 117 -15.82 7.11 -2.50
CA HIS A 117 -16.09 6.03 -1.53
C HIS A 117 -16.29 4.66 -2.20
N ALA A 118 -15.52 4.37 -3.25
CA ALA A 118 -15.72 3.22 -4.11
C ALA A 118 -15.51 1.87 -3.41
N TRP A 119 -14.71 1.81 -2.34
CA TRP A 119 -14.47 0.58 -1.55
C TRP A 119 -15.74 0.01 -0.90
N GLN A 120 -16.80 0.81 -0.74
CA GLN A 120 -18.08 0.35 -0.19
C GLN A 120 -18.79 -0.69 -1.06
N SER A 121 -18.38 -0.82 -2.33
CA SER A 121 -18.80 -1.92 -3.21
C SER A 121 -17.80 -3.07 -3.12
N LEU A 122 -18.24 -4.26 -2.73
CA LEU A 122 -17.37 -5.44 -2.66
C LEU A 122 -16.71 -5.79 -4.01
N GLY A 123 -17.40 -5.52 -5.12
CA GLY A 123 -16.83 -5.70 -6.46
C GLY A 123 -15.63 -4.77 -6.71
N ASN A 124 -15.72 -3.53 -6.23
CA ASN A 124 -14.61 -2.57 -6.29
C ASN A 124 -13.53 -2.90 -5.27
N ALA A 125 -13.89 -3.33 -4.06
CA ALA A 125 -12.91 -3.78 -3.06
C ALA A 125 -12.02 -4.92 -3.59
N ARG A 126 -12.59 -5.84 -4.39
CA ARG A 126 -11.79 -6.85 -5.09
C ARG A 126 -10.86 -6.26 -6.16
N ALA A 127 -11.27 -5.18 -6.84
CA ALA A 127 -10.39 -4.46 -7.75
C ALA A 127 -9.25 -3.76 -7.00
N TYR A 128 -9.56 -3.08 -5.89
CA TYR A 128 -8.56 -2.47 -4.99
C TYR A 128 -7.52 -3.50 -4.56
N ALA A 129 -7.96 -4.66 -4.06
CA ALA A 129 -7.08 -5.72 -3.62
C ALA A 129 -6.11 -6.17 -4.73
N ARG A 130 -6.60 -6.37 -5.96
CA ARG A 130 -5.73 -6.72 -7.11
C ARG A 130 -4.74 -5.63 -7.46
N THR A 131 -5.16 -4.37 -7.43
CA THR A 131 -4.27 -3.23 -7.70
C THR A 131 -3.19 -3.10 -6.61
N ILE A 132 -3.53 -3.34 -5.35
CA ILE A 132 -2.59 -3.37 -4.23
C ILE A 132 -1.61 -4.53 -4.36
N ALA A 133 -2.09 -5.75 -4.64
CA ALA A 133 -1.23 -6.92 -4.85
C ALA A 133 -0.24 -6.74 -6.00
N ALA A 134 -0.66 -6.08 -7.09
CA ALA A 134 0.24 -5.71 -8.18
C ALA A 134 1.31 -4.72 -7.74
N GLY A 135 0.94 -3.65 -7.02
CA GLY A 135 1.91 -2.68 -6.50
C GLY A 135 2.90 -3.28 -5.50
N LEU A 136 2.44 -4.20 -4.65
CA LEU A 136 3.31 -4.98 -3.76
C LEU A 136 4.25 -5.89 -4.55
N THR A 137 3.75 -6.54 -5.61
CA THR A 137 4.58 -7.38 -6.51
C THR A 137 5.65 -6.56 -7.24
N ASP A 138 5.31 -5.36 -7.70
CA ASP A 138 6.26 -4.48 -8.37
C ASP A 138 7.36 -3.99 -7.41
N THR A 139 7.01 -3.79 -6.13
CA THR A 139 7.93 -3.34 -5.07
C THR A 139 8.79 -4.49 -4.53
N ASP A 140 8.19 -5.66 -4.33
CA ASP A 140 8.84 -6.89 -3.86
C ASP A 140 8.47 -8.08 -4.77
N PRO A 141 9.18 -8.27 -5.90
CA PRO A 141 8.93 -9.38 -6.82
C PRO A 141 9.09 -10.77 -6.19
N ALA A 142 9.92 -10.90 -5.15
CA ALA A 142 10.10 -12.17 -4.45
C ALA A 142 8.85 -12.59 -3.66
N GLY A 143 8.00 -11.62 -3.28
CA GLY A 143 6.72 -11.85 -2.60
C GLY A 143 5.54 -12.16 -3.52
N ALA A 144 5.69 -12.07 -4.84
CA ALA A 144 4.59 -12.15 -5.81
C ALA A 144 3.63 -13.33 -5.59
N ALA A 145 4.18 -14.53 -5.31
CA ALA A 145 3.38 -15.73 -5.08
C ALA A 145 2.54 -15.65 -3.80
N VAL A 146 3.06 -15.00 -2.75
CA VAL A 146 2.35 -14.78 -1.48
C VAL A 146 1.21 -13.78 -1.69
N TYR A 147 1.50 -12.66 -2.35
CA TYR A 147 0.49 -11.62 -2.62
C TYR A 147 -0.67 -12.16 -3.47
N ALA A 148 -0.37 -12.99 -4.46
CA ALA A 148 -1.39 -13.62 -5.30
C ALA A 148 -2.22 -14.67 -4.55
N ALA A 149 -1.62 -15.41 -3.60
CA ALA A 149 -2.31 -16.41 -2.81
C ALA A 149 -3.27 -15.82 -1.76
N ASN A 150 -3.04 -14.55 -1.37
CA ASN A 150 -3.84 -13.84 -0.35
C ASN A 150 -5.01 -13.01 -0.94
N LEU A 151 -5.30 -13.14 -2.24
CA LEU A 151 -6.40 -12.44 -2.94
C LEU A 151 -7.75 -13.17 -2.93
#